data_AF-A0A521GI61-F1
#
_entry.id   AF-A0A521GI61-F1
#
_cell.length_a   1.000
_cell.length_b   1.000
_cell.length_c   1.000
_cell.angle_alpha   90.00
_cell.angle_beta   90.00
_cell.angle_gamma   90.00
#
_symmetry.space_group_name_H-M   'P 1'
#
loop_
_entity.id
_entity.type
_entity.pdbx_description
1 polymer ?
#
loop_
_entity_poly.entity_id
_entity_poly.type
_entity_poly.pdbx_seq_one_letter_code
_entity_poly.pdbx_strand_id
1 'polypeptide(L)'
;MKLLNETDYKNAFEQFDGLVARMGDDPQLQAQARQLAEAIQAYEQAFIAFPKPTTLTAMIELKMYEMRLKQKDLAVLLGVEASRVSELLTGKRKPTLELAKRLHEKLGIDGNFILETI
;
A
#
# COMPACT_ATOMS: atom_id res chain seq x y z
N MET A 1 8.65 -4.11 -22.13
CA MET A 1 7.33 -4.69 -21.82
C MET A 1 6.70 -3.83 -20.73
N LYS A 2 5.42 -3.46 -20.83
CA LYS A 2 4.73 -2.69 -19.78
C LYS A 2 3.65 -3.58 -19.19
N LEU A 3 3.69 -3.81 -17.89
CA LEU A 3 2.62 -4.51 -17.18
C LEU A 3 1.51 -3.49 -16.91
N LEU A 4 0.26 -3.87 -17.18
CA LEU A 4 -0.88 -2.94 -17.13
C LEU A 4 -1.98 -3.40 -16.17
N ASN A 5 -1.94 -4.66 -15.73
CA ASN A 5 -2.94 -5.25 -14.84
C ASN A 5 -2.31 -6.38 -13.98
N GLU A 6 -3.08 -6.85 -12.99
CA GLU A 6 -2.63 -7.87 -12.03
C GLU A 6 -2.32 -9.23 -12.69
N THR A 7 -3.03 -9.58 -13.77
CA THR A 7 -2.80 -10.83 -14.51
C THR A 7 -1.45 -10.80 -15.22
N ASP A 8 -1.10 -9.67 -15.86
CA ASP A 8 0.20 -9.47 -16.49
C ASP A 8 1.33 -9.51 -15.45
N TYR A 9 1.11 -8.92 -14.27
CA TYR A 9 2.06 -8.97 -13.15
C TYR A 9 2.32 -10.40 -12.67
N LYS A 10 1.26 -11.19 -12.42
CA LYS A 10 1.39 -12.59 -11.99
C LYS A 10 2.13 -13.44 -13.02
N ASN A 11 1.76 -13.31 -14.30
CA ASN A 11 2.42 -14.02 -15.39
C ASN A 11 3.89 -13.61 -15.54
N ALA A 12 4.22 -12.33 -15.36
CA ALA A 12 5.60 -11.84 -15.41
C ALA A 12 6.41 -12.36 -14.22
N PHE A 13 5.81 -12.43 -13.03
CA PHE A 13 6.44 -12.97 -11.84
C PHE A 13 6.74 -14.46 -11.97
N GLU A 14 5.79 -15.26 -12.46
CA GLU A 14 5.99 -16.70 -12.71
C GLU A 14 7.08 -16.95 -13.77
N GLN A 15 7.13 -16.12 -14.83
CA GLN A 15 8.18 -16.20 -15.83
C GLN A 15 9.55 -15.83 -15.27
N PHE A 16 9.61 -14.80 -14.43
CA PHE A 16 10.83 -14.40 -13.75
C PHE A 16 11.35 -15.51 -12.84
N ASP A 17 10.48 -16.12 -12.02
CA ASP A 17 10.84 -17.21 -11.10
C ASP A 17 11.37 -18.44 -11.88
N GLY A 18 10.68 -18.83 -12.96
CA GLY A 18 11.11 -19.91 -13.84
C GLY A 18 12.43 -19.63 -14.58
N LEU A 19 12.69 -18.37 -14.94
CA LEU A 19 13.96 -17.92 -15.52
C LEU A 19 15.07 -17.98 -14.47
N VAL A 20 14.81 -17.50 -13.25
CA VAL A 20 15.80 -17.51 -12.15
C VAL A 20 16.22 -18.92 -11.78
N ALA A 21 15.28 -19.87 -11.77
CA ALA A 21 15.58 -21.27 -11.50
C ALA A 21 16.48 -21.94 -12.57
N ARG A 22 16.54 -21.39 -13.79
CA ARG A 22 17.22 -22.02 -14.94
C ARG A 22 18.40 -21.19 -15.49
N MET A 23 18.54 -19.93 -15.09
CA MET A 23 19.49 -18.99 -15.69
C MET A 23 20.96 -19.36 -15.44
N GLY A 24 21.31 -19.82 -14.23
CA GLY A 24 22.71 -20.07 -13.86
C GLY A 24 23.63 -18.90 -14.25
N ASP A 25 24.76 -19.22 -14.90
CA ASP A 25 25.71 -18.26 -15.47
C ASP A 25 25.42 -17.88 -16.95
N ASP A 26 24.25 -18.24 -17.50
CA ASP A 26 23.91 -17.89 -18.89
C ASP A 26 23.65 -16.37 -19.02
N PRO A 27 24.48 -15.64 -19.79
CA PRO A 27 24.36 -14.19 -19.91
C PRO A 27 23.06 -13.74 -20.59
N GLN A 28 22.50 -14.55 -21.48
CA GLN A 28 21.27 -14.21 -22.19
C GLN A 28 20.05 -14.36 -21.28
N LEU A 29 20.03 -15.40 -20.45
CA LEU A 29 18.95 -15.60 -19.47
C LEU A 29 19.04 -14.56 -18.35
N GLN A 30 20.25 -14.16 -17.94
CA GLN A 30 20.48 -13.04 -17.02
C GLN A 30 19.93 -11.72 -17.55
N ALA A 31 20.17 -11.41 -18.83
CA ALA A 31 19.64 -10.21 -19.46
C ALA A 31 18.10 -10.22 -19.49
N GLN A 32 17.48 -11.35 -19.83
CA GLN A 32 16.02 -11.49 -19.87
C GLN A 32 15.38 -11.38 -18.47
N ALA A 33 15.96 -12.03 -17.47
CA ALA A 33 15.51 -11.93 -16.09
C ALA A 33 15.58 -10.49 -15.58
N ARG A 34 16.66 -9.76 -15.92
CA ARG A 34 16.82 -8.35 -15.54
C ARG A 34 15.74 -7.46 -16.18
N GLN A 35 15.44 -7.65 -17.47
CA GLN A 35 14.38 -6.89 -18.13
C GLN A 35 12.99 -7.16 -17.53
N LEU A 36 12.71 -8.40 -17.14
CA LEU A 36 11.48 -8.78 -16.44
C LEU A 36 11.41 -8.15 -15.05
N ALA A 37 12.51 -8.20 -14.28
CA ALA A 37 12.59 -7.56 -12.98
C ALA A 37 12.35 -6.04 -13.06
N GLU A 38 12.94 -5.36 -14.05
CA GLU A 38 12.71 -3.92 -14.26
C GLU A 38 11.24 -3.61 -14.60
N ALA A 39 10.58 -4.46 -15.39
CA ALA A 39 9.16 -4.29 -15.71
C ALA A 39 8.25 -4.55 -14.51
N ILE A 40 8.54 -5.57 -13.70
CA ILE A 40 7.86 -5.89 -12.44
C ILE A 40 8.03 -4.72 -11.47
N GLN A 41 9.26 -4.27 -11.25
CA GLN A 41 9.56 -3.16 -10.34
C GLN A 41 8.88 -1.85 -10.79
N ALA A 42 8.87 -1.54 -12.09
CA ALA A 42 8.18 -0.37 -12.61
C ALA A 42 6.66 -0.45 -12.39
N TYR A 43 6.07 -1.65 -12.52
CA TYR A 43 4.66 -1.87 -12.21
C TYR A 43 4.39 -1.78 -10.71
N GLU A 44 5.22 -2.37 -9.87
CA GLU A 44 5.09 -2.27 -8.42
C GLU A 44 5.21 -0.81 -7.97
N GLN A 45 6.17 -0.06 -8.47
CA GLN A 45 6.28 1.37 -8.17
C GLN A 45 5.07 2.19 -8.64
N ALA A 46 4.49 1.84 -9.79
CA ALA A 46 3.36 2.57 -10.35
C ALA A 46 1.98 2.15 -9.78
N PHE A 47 1.83 0.89 -9.36
CA PHE A 47 0.53 0.28 -9.01
C PHE A 47 0.50 -0.41 -7.64
N ILE A 48 1.65 -0.89 -7.13
CA ILE A 48 1.83 -1.57 -5.84
C ILE A 48 2.79 -0.75 -4.95
N ALA A 49 2.55 0.56 -4.85
CA ALA A 49 3.29 1.39 -3.92
C ALA A 49 2.92 0.95 -2.48
N PHE A 50 3.85 0.23 -1.84
CA PHE A 50 3.74 -0.40 -0.52
C PHE A 50 2.72 -1.55 -0.42
N PRO A 51 2.98 -2.60 0.39
CA PRO A 51 1.94 -3.56 0.74
C PRO A 51 0.77 -2.76 1.30
N LYS A 52 -0.34 -2.76 0.56
CA LYS A 52 -1.52 -2.00 0.96
C LYS A 52 -1.88 -2.46 2.37
N PRO A 53 -1.88 -1.54 3.34
CA PRO A 53 -2.13 -1.92 4.70
C PRO A 53 -3.49 -2.60 4.78
N THR A 54 -3.53 -3.78 5.41
CA THR A 54 -4.75 -4.59 5.55
C THR A 54 -5.58 -4.17 6.76
N THR A 55 -5.02 -3.31 7.62
CA THR A 55 -5.70 -2.76 8.79
C THR A 55 -5.89 -1.26 8.61
N LEU A 56 -6.97 -0.74 9.21
CA LEU A 56 -7.25 0.68 9.20
C LEU A 56 -6.12 1.51 9.83
N THR A 57 -5.49 0.99 10.90
CA THR A 57 -4.39 1.66 11.58
C THR A 57 -3.19 1.85 10.67
N ALA A 58 -2.75 0.78 10.00
CA ALA A 58 -1.61 0.85 9.10
C ALA A 58 -1.92 1.73 7.87
N MET A 59 -3.19 1.80 7.43
CA MET A 59 -3.62 2.73 6.38
C MET A 59 -3.55 4.19 6.83
N ILE A 60 -3.96 4.48 8.06
CA ILE A 60 -3.83 5.82 8.64
C ILE A 60 -2.35 6.20 8.77
N GLU A 61 -1.49 5.29 9.26
CA GLU A 61 -0.05 5.53 9.38
C GLU A 61 0.62 5.78 8.03
N LEU A 62 0.26 5.00 7.00
CA LEU A 62 0.72 5.21 5.64
C LEU A 62 0.32 6.62 5.15
N LYS A 63 -0.95 7.00 5.32
CA LYS A 63 -1.41 8.34 4.89
C LYS A 63 -0.75 9.46 5.67
N MET A 64 -0.51 9.27 6.97
CA MET A 64 0.26 10.22 7.78
C MET A 64 1.68 10.38 7.23
N TYR A 65 2.34 9.29 6.84
CA TYR A 65 3.67 9.32 6.25
C TYR A 65 3.67 10.04 4.89
N GLU A 66 2.76 9.67 3.99
CA GLU A 66 2.60 10.29 2.66
C GLU A 66 2.37 11.81 2.76
N MET A 67 1.56 12.24 3.72
CA MET A 67 1.20 13.64 3.94
C MET A 67 2.14 14.37 4.91
N ARG A 68 3.19 13.71 5.42
CA ARG A 68 4.13 14.23 6.44
C ARG A 68 3.44 14.77 7.70
N LEU A 69 2.35 14.14 8.11
CA LEU A 69 1.57 14.52 9.29
C LEU A 69 2.12 13.84 10.55
N LYS A 70 2.20 14.59 11.66
CA LYS A 70 2.36 14.02 12.99
C LYS A 70 0.97 13.72 13.59
N GLN A 71 0.91 12.93 14.67
CA GLN A 71 -0.37 12.60 15.33
C GLN A 71 -1.17 13.84 15.75
N LYS A 72 -0.49 14.93 16.14
CA LYS A 72 -1.12 16.20 16.48
C LYS A 72 -1.76 16.87 15.26
N ASP A 73 -1.09 16.83 14.10
CA ASP A 73 -1.60 17.39 12.85
C ASP A 73 -2.79 16.58 12.35
N LEU A 74 -2.73 15.24 12.48
CA LEU A 74 -3.84 14.35 12.18
C LEU A 74 -5.06 14.64 13.08
N ALA A 75 -4.85 14.90 14.37
CA ALA A 75 -5.92 15.23 15.31
C ALA A 75 -6.64 16.52 14.91
N VAL A 76 -5.88 17.56 14.53
CA VAL A 76 -6.42 18.82 14.00
C VAL A 76 -7.18 18.58 12.70
N LEU A 77 -6.61 17.81 11.77
CA LEU A 77 -7.20 17.52 10.46
C LEU A 77 -8.51 16.73 10.56
N LEU A 78 -8.61 15.81 11.52
CA LEU A 78 -9.81 15.03 11.80
C LEU A 78 -10.76 15.72 12.80
N GLY A 79 -10.39 16.88 13.36
CA GLY A 79 -11.20 17.59 14.35
C GLY A 79 -11.50 16.76 15.60
N VAL A 80 -10.51 16.02 16.09
CA VAL A 80 -10.58 15.19 17.30
C VAL A 80 -9.41 15.50 18.24
N GLU A 81 -9.49 15.04 19.48
CA GLU A 81 -8.38 15.17 20.41
C GLU A 81 -7.21 14.23 20.04
N ALA A 82 -5.98 14.61 20.42
CA ALA A 82 -4.80 13.79 20.19
C ALA A 82 -4.87 12.42 20.89
N SER A 83 -5.54 12.35 22.04
CA SER A 83 -5.87 11.11 22.74
C SER A 83 -6.65 10.15 21.84
N ARG A 84 -7.64 10.68 21.10
CA ARG A 84 -8.48 9.91 20.18
C ARG A 84 -7.68 9.32 19.01
N VAL A 85 -6.75 10.09 18.45
CA VAL A 85 -5.83 9.62 17.41
C VAL A 85 -4.95 8.49 17.92
N SER A 86 -4.42 8.61 19.14
CA SER A 86 -3.59 7.56 19.75
C SER A 86 -4.39 6.27 19.99
N GLU A 87 -5.62 6.35 20.48
CA GLU A 87 -6.51 5.18 20.64
C GLU A 87 -6.81 4.48 19.30
N LEU A 88 -6.96 5.26 18.22
CA LEU A 88 -7.16 4.72 16.87
C LEU A 88 -5.93 3.98 16.40
N LEU A 89 -4.76 4.62 16.41
CA LEU A 89 -3.50 4.06 15.92
C LEU A 89 -3.07 2.81 16.70
N THR A 90 -3.42 2.72 17.99
CA THR A 90 -3.16 1.54 18.82
C THR A 90 -4.20 0.44 18.67
N GLY A 91 -5.27 0.66 17.91
CA GLY A 91 -6.37 -0.30 17.73
C GLY A 91 -7.21 -0.52 18.98
N LYS A 92 -6.99 0.24 20.06
CA LYS A 92 -7.73 0.11 21.31
C LYS A 92 -9.21 0.43 21.15
N ARG A 93 -9.55 1.29 20.18
CA ARG A 93 -10.93 1.71 19.95
C ARG A 93 -11.22 1.88 18.47
N LYS A 94 -12.28 1.20 18.02
CA LYS A 94 -12.81 1.33 16.66
C LYS A 94 -13.31 2.76 16.41
N PRO A 95 -13.10 3.34 15.22
CA PRO A 95 -13.65 4.64 14.89
C PRO A 95 -15.17 4.60 14.83
N THR A 96 -15.79 5.74 15.14
CA THR A 96 -17.23 5.94 14.90
C THR A 96 -17.48 6.17 13.41
N LEU A 97 -18.73 6.00 12.95
CA LEU A 97 -19.10 6.29 11.56
C LEU A 97 -18.77 7.73 11.15
N GLU A 98 -18.92 8.69 12.07
CA GLU A 98 -18.57 10.08 11.81
C GLU A 98 -17.06 10.25 11.56
N LEU A 99 -16.23 9.56 12.35
CA LEU A 99 -14.78 9.58 12.15
C LEU A 99 -14.37 8.83 10.88
N ALA A 100 -15.02 7.72 10.55
CA ALA A 100 -14.83 7.02 9.28
C ALA A 100 -15.10 7.95 8.07
N LYS A 101 -16.16 8.76 8.12
CA LYS A 101 -16.42 9.78 7.10
C LYS A 101 -15.28 10.78 7.00
N ARG A 102 -14.80 11.31 8.13
CA ARG A 102 -13.67 12.26 8.14
C ARG A 102 -12.38 11.63 7.62
N LEU A 103 -12.12 10.35 7.92
CA LEU A 103 -10.97 9.60 7.38
C LEU A 103 -11.04 9.49 5.85
N HIS A 104 -12.23 9.20 5.31
CA HIS A 104 -12.46 9.18 3.88
C HIS A 104 -12.28 10.56 3.24
N GLU A 105 -12.92 11.59 3.77
CA GLU A 105 -12.90 12.94 3.20
C GLU A 105 -11.53 13.64 3.31
N LYS A 106 -10.78 13.39 4.39
CA LYS A 106 -9.54 14.12 4.69
C LYS A 106 -8.27 13.37 4.35
N LEU A 107 -8.26 12.04 4.45
CA LEU A 107 -7.10 11.21 4.07
C LEU A 107 -7.33 10.46 2.76
N GLY A 108 -8.52 10.52 2.16
CA GLY A 108 -8.81 9.81 0.91
C GLY A 108 -8.80 8.29 1.07
N ILE A 109 -9.01 7.78 2.28
CA ILE A 109 -9.07 6.34 2.52
C ILE A 109 -10.41 5.83 2.00
N ASP A 110 -10.40 4.74 1.24
CA ASP A 110 -11.61 4.18 0.66
C ASP A 110 -12.66 3.84 1.74
N GLY A 111 -13.90 4.26 1.51
CA GLY A 111 -14.99 4.10 2.47
C GLY A 111 -15.32 2.62 2.74
N ASN A 112 -15.29 1.78 1.71
CA ASN A 112 -15.53 0.35 1.88
C ASN A 112 -14.38 -0.29 2.66
N PHE A 113 -13.14 0.07 2.34
CA PHE A 113 -11.98 -0.40 3.10
C PHE A 113 -12.09 -0.08 4.60
N ILE A 114 -12.52 1.14 4.96
CA ILE A 114 -12.75 1.49 6.37
C ILE A 114 -13.83 0.59 6.97
N LEU A 115 -14.97 0.42 6.30
CA LEU A 115 -16.09 -0.37 6.80
C LEU A 115 -15.75 -1.87 6.96
N GLU A 116 -14.89 -2.41 6.11
CA GLU A 116 -14.44 -3.80 6.16
C GLU A 116 -13.38 -4.05 7.24
N THR A 117 -12.68 -3.01 7.69
CA THR A 117 -11.57 -3.11 8.66
C THR A 117 -11.90 -2.59 10.06
N ILE A 118 -13.10 -2.03 10.27
CA ILE A 118 -13.53 -1.51 11.58
C ILE A 118 -13.99 -2.57 12.54
#